data_AF-M2RP59-F1
#
_entry.id   AF-M2RP59-F1
#
_cell.length_a   1.000
_cell.length_b   1.000
_cell.length_c   1.000
_cell.angle_alpha   90.00
_cell.angle_beta   90.00
_cell.angle_gamma   90.00
#
_symmetry.space_group_name_H-M   'P 1'
#
loop_
_entity.id
_entity.type
_entity.pdbx_description
1 polymer ?
#
loop_
_entity_poly.entity_id
_entity_poly.type
_entity_poly.pdbx_seq_one_letter_code
_entity_poly.pdbx_strand_id
1 'polypeptide(L)'
;MEDDYSLATPSDHGPVSPRPNIDIDKSVISGRPSPIRTLHLRPVSPGFPTAPLLLGNSYAPSNGISGPRTAVSRDASFEAIGSSSAADPEAILPGTFIAFSLDTEAIAAQYDDDTPERAAALALPSERYVGLVNQTFVHVTDKSTVQDLFVNLVGTTLPPCPDSCSVNAIPISPCEEVDGMRPPLRLSHELFPWQDCMVWTALGVRLRVESVDDSVLRFELLSDERGRFDDESFADCRQVWNAMPHLGEDADPVWKLVQALWMHDAQMVPAIVWRDVRAADAECRQDPTTWSQTMDALVELYQKYPGAPQSPTEE
;
A
#
# COMPACT_ATOMS: atom_id res chain seq x y z
N MET A 1 14.04 -63.42 -27.57
CA MET A 1 13.09 -62.88 -26.59
C MET A 1 12.91 -61.42 -26.96
N GLU A 2 12.36 -61.07 -28.13
CA GLU A 2 11.04 -61.45 -28.66
C GLU A 2 9.98 -61.42 -27.56
N ASP A 3 9.24 -60.31 -27.51
CA ASP A 3 7.77 -60.32 -27.54
C ASP A 3 7.26 -58.94 -28.01
N ASP A 4 6.63 -58.96 -29.20
CA ASP A 4 5.64 -58.01 -29.71
C ASP A 4 4.47 -57.88 -28.73
N TYR A 5 3.81 -56.70 -28.63
CA TYR A 5 2.34 -56.64 -28.59
C TYR A 5 1.79 -55.29 -29.05
N SER A 6 0.75 -55.42 -29.86
CA SER A 6 0.07 -54.44 -30.71
C SER A 6 -0.88 -53.45 -30.02
N LEU A 7 -1.14 -52.37 -30.78
CA LEU A 7 -2.27 -51.45 -30.77
C LEU A 7 -3.65 -52.07 -30.47
N ALA A 8 -4.48 -51.32 -29.73
CA ALA A 8 -5.93 -51.19 -29.98
C ALA A 8 -6.54 -49.98 -29.25
N THR A 9 -7.07 -49.01 -30.00
CA THR A 9 -8.25 -48.19 -29.64
C THR A 9 -9.50 -48.90 -30.19
N PRO A 10 -10.68 -48.80 -29.55
CA PRO A 10 -11.74 -47.98 -30.18
C PRO A 10 -12.82 -47.38 -29.25
N SER A 11 -13.33 -46.22 -29.70
CA SER A 11 -14.74 -45.82 -29.92
C SER A 11 -15.78 -45.59 -28.80
N ASP A 12 -16.43 -44.43 -28.97
CA ASP A 12 -17.87 -44.18 -29.11
C ASP A 12 -18.82 -43.83 -27.95
N HIS A 13 -19.37 -42.61 -28.09
CA HIS A 13 -20.77 -42.19 -28.05
C HIS A 13 -21.64 -42.30 -26.77
N GLY A 14 -21.91 -41.11 -26.20
CA GLY A 14 -23.26 -40.60 -25.84
C GLY A 14 -23.70 -40.73 -24.36
N PRO A 15 -24.72 -39.99 -23.87
CA PRO A 15 -25.64 -39.08 -24.59
C PRO A 15 -25.79 -37.66 -24.00
N VAL A 16 -26.46 -36.83 -24.80
CA VAL A 16 -27.01 -35.48 -24.60
C VAL A 16 -28.24 -35.50 -23.66
N SER A 17 -28.39 -34.51 -22.76
CA SER A 17 -29.66 -33.91 -22.28
C SER A 17 -29.43 -32.89 -21.13
N PRO A 18 -30.41 -32.03 -20.73
CA PRO A 18 -30.66 -30.73 -21.33
C PRO A 18 -30.51 -29.56 -20.32
N ARG A 19 -30.39 -28.34 -20.85
CA ARG A 19 -30.45 -27.08 -20.09
C ARG A 19 -31.84 -26.85 -19.49
N PRO A 20 -31.96 -26.35 -18.25
CA PRO A 20 -33.16 -25.64 -17.82
C PRO A 20 -33.04 -24.14 -18.13
N ASN A 21 -34.03 -23.64 -18.87
CA ASN A 21 -34.40 -22.23 -18.95
C ASN A 21 -34.78 -21.73 -17.55
N ILE A 22 -34.22 -20.58 -17.15
CA ILE A 22 -34.77 -19.76 -16.07
C ILE A 22 -35.02 -18.36 -16.66
N ASP A 23 -36.26 -18.18 -17.11
CA ASP A 23 -36.92 -16.88 -17.24
C ASP A 23 -37.47 -16.52 -15.86
N ILE A 24 -36.93 -15.52 -15.15
CA ILE A 24 -37.69 -14.81 -14.10
C ILE A 24 -37.30 -13.32 -14.03
N ASP A 25 -38.33 -12.52 -14.32
CA ASP A 25 -38.71 -11.17 -13.88
C ASP A 25 -37.75 -9.97 -13.94
N LYS A 26 -38.04 -9.13 -14.93
CA LYS A 26 -37.94 -7.67 -14.83
C LYS A 26 -39.02 -7.15 -13.87
N SER A 27 -38.66 -6.83 -12.63
CA SER A 27 -39.46 -5.92 -11.81
C SER A 27 -38.70 -4.61 -11.55
N VAL A 28 -39.24 -3.58 -12.19
CA VAL A 28 -38.96 -2.17 -11.98
C VAL A 28 -39.49 -1.78 -10.60
N ILE A 29 -38.63 -1.35 -9.68
CA ILE A 29 -39.05 -0.53 -8.54
C ILE A 29 -38.16 0.71 -8.44
N SER A 30 -38.75 1.79 -8.92
CA SER A 30 -38.47 3.17 -8.59
C SER A 30 -38.40 3.37 -7.07
N GLY A 31 -37.23 3.78 -6.57
CA GLY A 31 -37.01 4.21 -5.19
C GLY A 31 -36.26 5.55 -5.19
N ARG A 32 -36.95 6.60 -4.77
CA ARG A 32 -36.50 8.00 -4.74
C ARG A 32 -35.21 8.19 -3.92
N PRO A 33 -34.36 9.18 -4.27
CA PRO A 33 -33.24 9.58 -3.41
C PRO A 33 -33.77 10.24 -2.13
N SER A 34 -33.28 9.77 -0.98
CA SER A 34 -33.49 10.40 0.32
C SER A 34 -32.80 11.79 0.36
N PRO A 35 -33.40 12.78 1.04
CA PRO A 35 -32.89 14.13 1.05
C PRO A 35 -31.60 14.26 1.87
N ILE A 36 -30.65 14.97 1.25
CA ILE A 36 -29.40 15.46 1.85
C ILE A 36 -29.75 16.21 3.15
N ARG A 37 -29.32 15.67 4.30
CA ARG A 37 -29.28 16.40 5.55
C ARG A 37 -28.08 17.35 5.51
N THR A 38 -28.36 18.62 5.30
CA THR A 38 -27.42 19.73 5.47
C THR A 38 -27.00 19.83 6.94
N LEU A 39 -25.86 19.23 7.26
CA LEU A 39 -25.14 19.55 8.50
C LEU A 39 -24.66 21.01 8.39
N HIS A 40 -25.23 21.85 9.25
CA HIS A 40 -24.80 23.23 9.44
C HIS A 40 -23.39 23.24 10.02
N LEU A 41 -22.38 23.46 9.17
CA LEU A 41 -21.04 23.81 9.60
C LEU A 41 -21.11 25.18 10.29
N ARG A 42 -20.82 25.22 11.58
CA ARG A 42 -20.59 26.47 12.32
C ARG A 42 -19.20 26.99 11.93
N PRO A 43 -19.04 28.31 11.68
CA PRO A 43 -17.72 28.89 11.50
C PRO A 43 -16.93 28.80 12.80
N VAL A 44 -15.76 28.16 12.77
CA VAL A 44 -14.78 28.26 13.85
C VAL A 44 -13.96 29.53 13.58
N SER A 45 -14.17 30.56 14.40
CA SER A 45 -13.34 31.77 14.37
C SER A 45 -11.95 31.48 14.95
N PRO A 46 -10.85 31.94 14.33
CA PRO A 46 -9.51 31.83 14.89
C PRO A 46 -9.32 32.91 15.97
N GLY A 47 -9.40 32.50 17.24
CA GLY A 47 -9.06 33.35 18.38
C GLY A 47 -7.56 33.31 18.65
N PHE A 48 -6.83 34.32 18.20
CA PHE A 48 -5.51 34.68 18.75
C PHE A 48 -5.69 35.37 20.09
N PRO A 49 -4.93 34.99 21.13
CA PRO A 49 -4.56 35.92 22.18
C PRO A 49 -3.10 36.33 22.06
N THR A 50 -2.93 37.63 21.82
CA THR A 50 -1.71 38.41 21.89
C THR A 50 -1.16 38.40 23.33
N ALA A 51 0.12 38.09 23.50
CA ALA A 51 0.80 38.28 24.78
C ALA A 51 1.27 39.74 24.91
N PRO A 52 1.08 40.38 26.08
CA PRO A 52 1.54 41.75 26.33
C PRO A 52 3.04 41.80 26.64
N LEU A 53 3.76 42.61 25.86
CA LEU A 53 5.08 43.11 26.22
C LEU A 53 4.93 44.30 27.19
N LEU A 54 5.52 44.16 28.37
CA LEU A 54 5.89 45.23 29.31
C LEU A 54 7.31 44.90 29.77
N LEU A 55 8.25 45.79 30.07
CA LEU A 55 8.44 47.23 29.87
C LEU A 55 9.93 47.43 30.20
N GLY A 56 10.67 48.13 29.35
CA GLY A 56 12.06 48.51 29.62
C GLY A 56 12.40 49.80 28.88
N ASN A 57 11.99 50.94 29.45
CA ASN A 57 12.27 52.28 28.96
C ASN A 57 13.77 52.61 28.94
N SER A 58 14.25 53.25 27.88
CA SER A 58 15.18 54.40 27.97
C SER A 58 15.23 55.21 26.66
N TYR A 59 14.72 56.43 26.77
CA TYR A 59 14.94 57.68 26.02
C TYR A 59 15.90 57.74 24.81
N ALA A 60 15.41 58.24 23.67
CA ALA A 60 15.82 59.54 23.07
C ALA A 60 15.06 59.83 21.74
N PRO A 61 14.91 61.11 21.32
CA PRO A 61 13.90 61.56 20.35
C PRO A 61 14.47 61.92 18.97
N SER A 62 13.60 61.88 17.94
CA SER A 62 13.22 63.05 17.09
C SER A 62 12.86 62.69 15.64
N ASN A 63 11.80 63.37 15.16
CA ASN A 63 11.45 63.75 13.79
C ASN A 63 11.21 62.60 12.79
N GLY A 64 10.01 62.35 12.25
CA GLY A 64 9.03 63.29 11.72
C GLY A 64 9.15 63.31 10.20
N ILE A 65 8.17 62.76 9.48
CA ILE A 65 7.64 63.23 8.19
C ILE A 65 6.46 62.33 7.78
N SER A 66 5.31 62.98 7.56
CA SER A 66 4.09 62.45 6.98
C SER A 66 4.24 62.26 5.46
N GLY A 67 3.67 61.19 4.92
CA GLY A 67 3.48 60.99 3.46
C GLY A 67 2.14 60.29 3.18
N PRO A 68 1.42 60.65 2.09
CA PRO A 68 -0.02 60.41 1.95
C PRO A 68 -0.42 59.08 1.32
N ARG A 69 -1.68 58.70 1.58
CA ARG A 69 -2.45 57.59 1.02
C ARG A 69 -2.74 57.73 -0.48
N THR A 70 -2.56 56.66 -1.24
CA THR A 70 -3.28 56.25 -2.48
C THR A 70 -2.89 54.79 -2.75
N ALA A 71 -3.66 53.85 -3.30
CA ALA A 71 -5.05 53.70 -3.69
C ALA A 71 -5.29 52.19 -3.81
N VAL A 72 -6.54 51.76 -3.67
CA VAL A 72 -7.00 50.38 -3.79
C VAL A 72 -6.94 49.97 -5.26
N SER A 73 -6.05 49.05 -5.64
CA SER A 73 -6.13 48.37 -6.93
C SER A 73 -6.91 47.07 -6.75
N ARG A 74 -8.13 47.05 -7.28
CA ARG A 74 -8.93 45.85 -7.50
C ARG A 74 -8.39 45.17 -8.75
N ASP A 75 -7.49 44.20 -8.59
CA ASP A 75 -7.27 43.23 -9.65
C ASP A 75 -8.43 42.24 -9.66
N ALA A 76 -9.19 42.30 -10.75
CA ALA A 76 -10.20 41.32 -11.08
C ALA A 76 -9.49 40.02 -11.47
N SER A 77 -9.36 39.10 -10.51
CA SER A 77 -9.05 37.70 -10.83
C SER A 77 -10.26 37.10 -11.54
N PHE A 78 -10.13 36.93 -12.85
CA PHE A 78 -11.00 36.05 -13.63
C PHE A 78 -10.85 34.65 -13.04
N GLU A 79 -11.91 34.17 -12.37
CA GLU A 79 -12.09 32.75 -12.10
C GLU A 79 -12.22 32.05 -13.46
N ALA A 80 -11.11 31.50 -13.95
CA ALA A 80 -11.15 30.50 -14.98
C ALA A 80 -11.91 29.31 -14.39
N ILE A 81 -13.11 29.06 -14.91
CA ILE A 81 -13.85 27.83 -14.73
C ILE A 81 -12.99 26.72 -15.35
N GLY A 82 -12.07 26.21 -14.56
CA GLY A 82 -11.21 25.10 -14.92
C GLY A 82 -12.06 23.85 -14.97
N SER A 83 -12.16 23.27 -16.15
CA SER A 83 -12.48 21.85 -16.35
C SER A 83 -11.81 21.04 -15.24
N SER A 84 -12.58 20.23 -14.50
CA SER A 84 -12.01 19.22 -13.62
C SER A 84 -11.32 18.17 -14.50
N SER A 85 -10.10 18.49 -14.94
CA SER A 85 -9.12 17.46 -15.18
C SER A 85 -9.04 16.72 -13.86
N ALA A 86 -9.46 15.45 -13.84
CA ALA A 86 -9.13 14.58 -12.73
C ALA A 86 -7.63 14.76 -12.53
N ALA A 87 -7.23 15.39 -11.43
CA ALA A 87 -5.84 15.54 -11.11
C ALA A 87 -5.31 14.11 -11.00
N ASP A 88 -4.25 13.79 -11.73
CA ASP A 88 -3.60 12.50 -11.59
C ASP A 88 -3.35 12.28 -10.09
N PRO A 89 -3.69 11.09 -9.56
CA PRO A 89 -3.48 10.81 -8.15
C PRO A 89 -2.02 11.11 -7.82
N GLU A 90 -1.81 11.90 -6.79
CA GLU A 90 -0.47 12.29 -6.38
C GLU A 90 0.35 11.03 -6.09
N ALA A 91 1.59 10.98 -6.61
CA ALA A 91 2.45 9.83 -6.43
C ALA A 91 2.72 9.59 -4.93
N ILE A 92 2.62 8.33 -4.50
CA ILE A 92 3.06 7.91 -3.16
C ILE A 92 4.58 7.94 -3.10
N LEU A 93 5.15 8.73 -2.18
CA LEU A 93 6.58 8.95 -2.07
C LEU A 93 7.24 7.95 -1.10
N PRO A 94 8.55 7.70 -1.24
CA PRO A 94 9.25 6.94 -0.23
C PRO A 94 9.36 7.68 1.11
N GLY A 95 9.24 6.91 2.19
CA GLY A 95 9.08 7.41 3.56
C GLY A 95 7.62 7.54 4.00
N THR A 96 6.65 7.25 3.12
CA THR A 96 5.22 7.28 3.45
C THR A 96 4.75 5.91 3.96
N PHE A 97 4.06 5.90 5.10
CA PHE A 97 3.30 4.75 5.56
C PHE A 97 1.97 4.66 4.83
N ILE A 98 1.61 3.45 4.41
CA ILE A 98 0.37 3.16 3.70
C ILE A 98 -0.30 1.92 4.30
N ALA A 99 -1.62 1.85 4.19
CA ALA A 99 -2.34 0.60 4.31
C ALA A 99 -2.56 0.03 2.90
N PHE A 100 -2.54 -1.29 2.76
CA PHE A 100 -2.72 -1.93 1.46
C PHE A 100 -3.36 -3.31 1.60
N SER A 101 -3.98 -3.79 0.53
CA SER A 101 -4.46 -5.18 0.40
C SER A 101 -4.28 -5.65 -1.03
N LEU A 102 -4.35 -6.97 -1.20
CA LEU A 102 -4.40 -7.59 -2.52
C LEU A 102 -5.62 -7.08 -3.30
N ASP A 103 -5.41 -6.66 -4.55
CA ASP A 103 -6.51 -6.38 -5.48
C ASP A 103 -6.92 -7.67 -6.19
N THR A 104 -7.78 -8.44 -5.53
CA THR A 104 -8.28 -9.71 -6.07
C THR A 104 -9.11 -9.52 -7.34
N GLU A 105 -9.74 -8.36 -7.53
CA GLU A 105 -10.51 -8.06 -8.74
C GLU A 105 -9.57 -7.81 -9.93
N ALA A 106 -8.50 -7.03 -9.74
CA ALA A 106 -7.49 -6.80 -10.77
C ALA A 106 -6.75 -8.10 -11.16
N ILE A 107 -6.50 -8.99 -10.19
CA ILE A 107 -5.94 -10.32 -10.48
C ILE A 107 -6.95 -11.17 -11.26
N ALA A 108 -8.21 -11.20 -10.82
CA ALA A 108 -9.27 -11.95 -11.46
C ALA A 108 -9.54 -11.48 -12.89
N ALA A 109 -9.40 -10.18 -13.17
CA ALA A 109 -9.58 -9.58 -14.50
C ALA A 109 -8.55 -10.04 -15.54
N GLN A 110 -7.49 -10.74 -15.13
CA GLN A 110 -6.50 -11.35 -16.03
C GLN A 110 -6.99 -12.68 -16.64
N TYR A 111 -8.10 -13.21 -16.14
CA TYR A 111 -8.70 -14.47 -16.57
C TYR A 111 -10.07 -14.21 -17.22
N ASP A 112 -10.46 -15.09 -18.14
CA ASP A 112 -11.78 -15.01 -18.78
C ASP A 112 -12.91 -15.16 -17.76
N ASP A 113 -14.07 -14.60 -18.09
CA ASP A 113 -15.28 -14.74 -17.29
C ASP A 113 -15.69 -16.21 -17.11
N ASP A 114 -16.30 -16.53 -15.96
CA ASP A 114 -16.81 -17.86 -15.60
C ASP A 114 -15.76 -18.98 -15.55
N THR A 115 -14.47 -18.64 -15.47
CA THR A 115 -13.38 -19.62 -15.33
C THR A 115 -13.10 -19.97 -13.85
N PRO A 116 -12.70 -21.22 -13.52
CA PRO A 116 -12.33 -21.58 -12.15
C PRO A 116 -11.12 -20.79 -11.63
N GLU A 117 -10.26 -20.32 -12.52
CA GLU A 117 -9.10 -19.45 -12.26
C GLU A 117 -9.55 -18.10 -11.71
N ARG A 118 -10.50 -17.46 -12.39
CA ARG A 118 -11.10 -16.20 -11.94
C ARG A 118 -11.76 -16.36 -10.57
N ALA A 119 -12.51 -17.44 -10.37
CA ALA A 119 -13.13 -17.73 -9.08
C ALA A 119 -12.09 -17.95 -7.96
N ALA A 120 -10.97 -18.61 -8.28
CA ALA A 120 -9.87 -18.81 -7.32
C ALA A 120 -9.15 -17.49 -6.99
N ALA A 121 -8.92 -16.62 -7.99
CA ALA A 121 -8.35 -15.29 -7.78
C ALA A 121 -9.23 -14.42 -6.85
N LEU A 122 -10.54 -14.44 -7.05
CA LEU A 122 -11.51 -13.73 -6.19
C LEU A 122 -11.62 -14.32 -4.78
N ALA A 123 -11.22 -15.59 -4.60
CA ALA A 123 -11.24 -16.26 -3.31
C ALA A 123 -9.93 -16.08 -2.50
N LEU A 124 -8.93 -15.38 -3.05
CA LEU A 124 -7.70 -15.10 -2.34
C LEU A 124 -7.96 -14.24 -1.09
N PRO A 125 -7.19 -14.42 -0.01
CA PRO A 125 -7.30 -13.55 1.17
C PRO A 125 -7.00 -12.09 0.81
N SER A 126 -7.96 -11.20 1.04
CA SER A 126 -7.84 -9.75 0.81
C SER A 126 -7.72 -8.97 2.12
N GLU A 127 -6.88 -9.48 3.02
CA GLU A 127 -6.62 -8.81 4.29
C GLU A 127 -5.83 -7.52 4.07
N ARG A 128 -6.03 -6.54 4.95
CA ARG A 128 -5.28 -5.28 4.89
C ARG A 128 -4.06 -5.33 5.81
N TYR A 129 -2.98 -4.73 5.35
CA TYR A 129 -1.69 -4.65 6.03
C TYR A 129 -1.20 -3.20 6.02
N VAL A 130 -0.28 -2.89 6.93
CA VAL A 130 0.40 -1.59 6.93
C VAL A 130 1.85 -1.79 6.53
N GLY A 131 2.39 -0.84 5.78
CA GLY A 131 3.77 -0.89 5.33
C GLY A 131 4.37 0.50 5.12
N LEU A 132 5.69 0.55 5.18
CA LEU A 132 6.48 1.74 4.86
C LEU A 132 6.98 1.65 3.42
N VAL A 133 6.66 2.64 2.60
CA VAL A 133 7.17 2.74 1.24
C VAL A 133 8.65 3.11 1.28
N ASN A 134 9.50 2.23 0.78
CA ASN A 134 10.95 2.40 0.71
C ASN A 134 11.39 2.84 -0.69
N GLN A 135 10.75 2.32 -1.74
CA GLN A 135 11.03 2.73 -3.12
C GLN A 135 9.74 2.90 -3.90
N THR A 136 9.80 3.79 -4.89
CA THR A 136 8.70 4.11 -5.77
C THR A 136 9.22 4.15 -7.20
N PHE A 137 8.51 3.49 -8.11
CA PHE A 137 8.76 3.53 -9.55
C PHE A 137 7.47 3.99 -10.24
N VAL A 138 7.58 4.96 -11.15
CA VAL A 138 6.44 5.47 -11.90
C VAL A 138 6.68 5.20 -13.36
N HIS A 139 5.75 4.47 -13.99
CA HIS A 139 5.79 4.09 -15.38
C HIS A 139 4.61 4.73 -16.10
N VAL A 140 4.89 5.37 -17.23
CA VAL A 140 3.83 5.90 -18.10
C VAL A 140 3.56 4.87 -19.17
N THR A 141 2.33 4.35 -19.20
CA THR A 141 1.84 3.49 -20.29
C THR A 141 0.98 4.32 -21.24
N ASP A 142 0.65 3.77 -22.41
CA ASP A 142 -0.24 4.43 -23.38
C ASP A 142 -1.61 4.79 -22.80
N LYS A 143 -2.05 4.11 -21.74
CA LYS A 143 -3.41 4.23 -21.18
C LYS A 143 -3.46 4.90 -19.81
N SER A 144 -2.40 4.78 -19.02
CA SER A 144 -2.36 5.27 -17.64
C SER A 144 -0.94 5.39 -17.09
N THR A 145 -0.81 6.18 -16.03
CA THR A 145 0.36 6.16 -15.17
C THR A 145 0.21 5.03 -14.16
N VAL A 146 1.15 4.10 -14.15
CA VAL A 146 1.23 2.99 -13.18
C VAL A 146 2.31 3.31 -12.17
N GLN A 147 2.01 3.09 -10.90
CA GLN A 147 2.95 3.27 -9.81
C GLN A 147 3.26 1.92 -9.16
N ASP A 148 4.54 1.58 -9.06
CA ASP A 148 5.01 0.41 -8.32
C ASP A 148 5.71 0.86 -7.04
N LEU A 149 5.47 0.12 -5.96
CA LEU A 149 5.99 0.42 -4.64
C LEU A 149 6.78 -0.77 -4.10
N PHE A 150 7.93 -0.51 -3.50
CA PHE A 150 8.58 -1.47 -2.61
C PHE A 150 8.23 -1.09 -1.17
N VAL A 151 7.56 -1.99 -0.46
CA VAL A 151 6.92 -1.71 0.82
C VAL A 151 7.47 -2.66 1.87
N ASN A 152 8.11 -2.11 2.90
CA ASN A 152 8.52 -2.86 4.08
C ASN A 152 7.32 -3.05 5.02
N LEU A 153 7.12 -4.27 5.53
CA LEU A 153 5.95 -4.59 6.35
C LEU A 153 6.03 -3.97 7.74
N VAL A 154 4.88 -3.58 8.31
CA VAL A 154 4.77 -3.09 9.69
C VAL A 154 3.98 -4.08 10.53
N GLY A 155 4.52 -4.43 11.70
CA GLY A 155 3.85 -5.32 12.64
C GLY A 155 4.20 -5.04 14.09
N THR A 156 3.47 -5.68 15.01
CA THR A 156 3.73 -5.61 16.47
C THR A 156 4.69 -6.70 16.96
N THR A 157 5.06 -7.62 16.07
CA THR A 157 5.98 -8.71 16.35
C THR A 157 7.29 -8.52 15.59
N LEU A 158 8.37 -9.07 16.13
CA LEU A 158 9.63 -9.14 15.39
C LEU A 158 9.45 -10.04 14.16
N PRO A 159 10.15 -9.74 13.05
CA PRO A 159 10.15 -10.64 11.91
C PRO A 159 10.70 -11.98 12.35
N PRO A 160 10.09 -13.11 11.95
CA PRO A 160 10.72 -14.39 12.17
C PRO A 160 11.97 -14.38 11.30
N CYS A 161 13.12 -14.42 11.95
CA CYS A 161 14.42 -14.39 11.32
C CYS A 161 15.31 -15.40 12.04
N PRO A 162 16.27 -16.03 11.34
CA PRO A 162 17.21 -16.93 11.98
C PRO A 162 17.96 -16.22 13.13
N ASP A 163 18.33 -16.95 14.17
CA ASP A 163 19.04 -16.41 15.36
C ASP A 163 20.31 -15.59 15.03
N SER A 164 20.87 -15.79 13.83
CA SER A 164 22.03 -15.06 13.31
C SER A 164 21.73 -13.65 12.77
N CYS A 165 20.45 -13.30 12.62
CA CYS A 165 19.99 -12.01 12.13
C CYS A 165 19.51 -11.15 13.31
N SER A 166 20.39 -10.32 13.84
CA SER A 166 20.08 -9.40 14.94
C SER A 166 19.06 -8.35 14.49
N VAL A 167 17.89 -8.33 15.14
CA VAL A 167 16.83 -7.29 15.08
C VAL A 167 16.67 -6.65 13.69
N ASN A 168 16.04 -7.37 12.76
CA ASN A 168 15.66 -6.86 11.43
C ASN A 168 14.38 -5.98 11.50
N ALA A 169 14.31 -5.12 12.50
CA ALA A 169 13.16 -4.27 12.74
C ALA A 169 13.52 -2.96 13.44
N ILE A 170 12.77 -1.90 13.13
CA ILE A 170 12.91 -0.59 13.79
C ILE A 170 11.56 -0.20 14.39
N PRO A 171 11.47 0.12 15.68
CA PRO A 171 10.25 0.63 16.29
C PRO A 171 9.76 1.92 15.63
N ILE A 172 8.46 2.20 15.72
CA ILE A 172 7.83 3.41 15.20
C ILE A 172 7.32 4.23 16.38
N SER A 173 7.60 5.54 16.38
CA SER A 173 7.08 6.44 17.42
C SER A 173 5.56 6.61 17.31
N PRO A 174 4.81 6.60 18.43
CA PRO A 174 5.30 6.50 19.82
C PRO A 174 5.52 5.05 20.25
N CYS A 175 6.74 4.74 20.71
CA CYS A 175 7.10 3.45 21.28
C CYS A 175 8.09 3.69 22.43
N GLU A 176 8.02 2.87 23.49
CA GLU A 176 8.99 2.95 24.58
C GLU A 176 10.37 2.52 24.09
N GLU A 177 11.42 3.25 24.48
CA GLU A 177 12.79 2.84 24.18
C GLU A 177 13.13 1.60 25.00
N VAL A 178 13.31 0.47 24.31
CA VAL A 178 13.73 -0.79 24.90
C VAL A 178 15.24 -0.94 24.73
N ASP A 179 15.95 -1.27 25.82
CA ASP A 179 17.40 -1.50 25.79
C ASP A 179 17.75 -2.61 24.78
N GLY A 180 18.76 -2.34 23.94
CA GLY A 180 19.16 -3.23 22.85
C GLY A 180 18.32 -3.16 21.57
N MET A 181 17.22 -2.41 21.54
CA MET A 181 16.48 -2.10 20.30
C MET A 181 16.99 -0.83 19.64
N ARG A 182 16.69 -0.69 18.36
CA ARG A 182 17.02 0.53 17.60
C ARG A 182 16.10 1.68 18.03
N PRO A 183 16.57 2.94 17.98
CA PRO A 183 15.73 4.09 18.31
C PRO A 183 14.48 4.15 17.42
N PRO A 184 13.29 4.51 17.96
CA PRO A 184 12.06 4.58 17.17
C PRO A 184 12.13 5.59 16.02
N LEU A 185 11.59 5.22 14.86
CA LEU A 185 11.40 6.12 13.72
C LEU A 185 10.42 7.23 14.07
N ARG A 186 10.74 8.46 13.67
CA ARG A 186 9.92 9.64 13.94
C ARG A 186 9.20 10.10 12.67
N LEU A 187 7.95 10.51 12.86
CA LEU A 187 7.09 11.02 11.79
C LEU A 187 7.11 12.55 11.74
N SER A 188 6.82 13.11 10.56
CA SER A 188 6.91 14.55 10.28
C SER A 188 5.80 15.38 10.92
N HIS A 189 4.59 14.83 11.01
CA HIS A 189 3.39 15.58 11.39
C HIS A 189 2.50 14.80 12.36
N GLU A 190 2.00 13.66 11.92
CA GLU A 190 1.04 12.84 12.65
C GLU A 190 1.76 11.83 13.55
N LEU A 191 1.17 11.53 14.70
CA LEU A 191 1.59 10.37 15.50
C LEU A 191 1.16 9.11 14.77
N PHE A 192 2.02 8.09 14.74
CA PHE A 192 1.63 6.80 14.19
C PHE A 192 0.45 6.26 15.03
N PRO A 193 -0.64 5.79 14.40
CA PRO A 193 -1.86 5.51 15.12
C PRO A 193 -1.80 4.22 15.93
N TRP A 194 -0.83 3.35 15.65
CA TRP A 194 -0.70 2.05 16.28
C TRP A 194 0.41 2.05 17.32
N GLN A 195 0.16 1.35 18.43
CA GLN A 195 1.13 1.20 19.51
C GLN A 195 2.07 0.04 19.24
N ASP A 196 3.29 0.13 19.77
CA ASP A 196 4.29 -0.94 19.79
C ASP A 196 4.58 -1.55 18.40
N CYS A 197 4.45 -0.74 17.36
CA CYS A 197 4.68 -1.15 15.99
C CYS A 197 6.14 -0.99 15.58
N MET A 198 6.58 -1.89 14.71
CA MET A 198 7.93 -1.91 14.15
C MET A 198 7.86 -2.11 12.64
N VAL A 199 8.73 -1.44 11.90
CA VAL A 199 8.95 -1.72 10.48
C VAL A 199 9.94 -2.87 10.35
N TRP A 200 9.60 -3.90 9.60
CA TRP A 200 10.51 -4.97 9.23
C TRP A 200 11.43 -4.48 8.12
N THR A 201 12.71 -4.32 8.43
CA THR A 201 13.69 -3.63 7.59
C THR A 201 14.19 -4.47 6.43
N ALA A 202 14.29 -5.78 6.64
CA ALA A 202 14.67 -6.72 5.61
C ALA A 202 13.48 -7.24 4.82
N LEU A 203 12.28 -7.33 5.40
CA LEU A 203 11.13 -7.99 4.78
C LEU A 203 10.18 -6.97 4.17
N GLY A 204 9.90 -7.12 2.88
CA GLY A 204 9.01 -6.24 2.14
C GLY A 204 8.22 -6.96 1.06
N VAL A 205 7.52 -6.18 0.24
CA VAL A 205 6.73 -6.66 -0.89
C VAL A 205 6.74 -5.62 -1.99
N ARG A 206 6.71 -6.08 -3.25
CA ARG A 206 6.57 -5.21 -4.42
C ARG A 206 5.11 -5.16 -4.87
N LEU A 207 4.49 -3.99 -4.72
CA LEU A 207 3.10 -3.74 -5.07
C LEU A 207 3.01 -2.99 -6.40
N ARG A 208 2.01 -3.30 -7.20
CA ARG A 208 1.51 -2.46 -8.30
C ARG A 208 0.24 -1.77 -7.83
N VAL A 209 0.22 -0.45 -7.85
CA VAL A 209 -0.92 0.34 -7.38
C VAL A 209 -1.99 0.38 -8.46
N GLU A 210 -3.12 -0.28 -8.20
CA GLU A 210 -4.30 -0.26 -9.09
C GLU A 210 -5.26 0.87 -8.73
N SER A 211 -5.41 1.14 -7.43
CA SER A 211 -6.22 2.25 -6.93
C SER A 211 -5.63 2.84 -5.65
N VAL A 212 -5.82 4.15 -5.48
CA VAL A 212 -5.41 4.90 -4.29
C VAL A 212 -6.65 5.54 -3.68
N ASP A 213 -6.92 5.18 -2.44
CA ASP A 213 -7.84 5.92 -1.57
C ASP A 213 -7.06 7.07 -0.93
N ASP A 214 -7.33 8.28 -1.41
CA ASP A 214 -6.63 9.48 -0.98
C ASP A 214 -7.18 10.00 0.34
N SER A 215 -6.28 10.51 1.18
CA SER A 215 -6.63 11.09 2.47
C SER A 215 -5.86 12.38 2.70
N VAL A 216 -6.49 13.27 3.46
CA VAL A 216 -5.83 14.48 3.95
C VAL A 216 -4.74 14.14 4.96
N LEU A 217 -4.87 13.00 5.65
CA LEU A 217 -3.84 12.56 6.59
C LEU A 217 -2.76 11.75 5.89
N ARG A 218 -1.52 12.05 6.27
CA ARG A 218 -0.31 11.38 5.78
C ARG A 218 0.59 11.08 6.95
N PHE A 219 1.11 9.87 6.93
CA PHE A 219 2.02 9.37 7.94
C PHE A 219 3.37 9.21 7.25
N GLU A 220 4.21 10.22 7.37
CA GLU A 220 5.49 10.29 6.64
C GLU A 220 6.63 10.37 7.63
N LEU A 221 7.73 9.68 7.34
CA LEU A 221 8.97 9.82 8.07
C LEU A 221 9.52 11.24 7.94
N LEU A 222 10.20 11.70 8.99
CA LEU A 222 11.08 12.86 8.86
C LEU A 222 12.20 12.56 7.85
N SER A 223 12.69 13.60 7.18
CA SER A 223 13.71 13.44 6.13
C SER A 223 15.01 12.82 6.62
N ASP A 224 15.41 13.07 7.87
CA ASP A 224 16.59 12.47 8.50
C ASP A 224 16.33 10.99 8.88
N GLU A 225 15.12 10.68 9.34
CA GLU A 225 14.70 9.31 9.67
C GLU A 225 14.62 8.41 8.43
N ARG A 226 14.26 8.97 7.27
CA ARG A 226 14.29 8.24 6.01
C ARG A 226 15.70 7.76 5.66
N GLY A 227 16.69 8.65 5.74
CA GLY A 227 18.08 8.26 5.46
C GLY A 227 18.59 7.16 6.40
N ARG A 228 18.23 7.27 7.69
CA ARG A 228 18.52 6.23 8.68
C ARG A 228 17.84 4.89 8.34
N PHE A 229 16.56 4.93 7.97
CA PHE A 229 15.83 3.74 7.55
C PHE A 229 16.47 3.06 6.34
N ASP A 230 16.85 3.83 5.31
CA ASP A 230 17.46 3.31 4.09
C ASP A 230 18.81 2.60 4.40
N ASP A 231 19.66 3.21 5.23
CA ASP A 231 20.94 2.65 5.64
C ASP A 231 20.76 1.33 6.43
N GLU A 232 19.82 1.32 7.38
CA GLU A 232 19.52 0.17 8.21
C GLU A 232 18.85 -0.97 7.43
N SER A 233 17.86 -0.65 6.58
CA SER A 233 17.21 -1.62 5.68
C SER A 233 18.22 -2.27 4.75
N PHE A 234 19.13 -1.49 4.16
CA PHE A 234 20.16 -2.04 3.29
C PHE A 234 21.14 -2.96 4.02
N ALA A 235 21.53 -2.63 5.25
CA ALA A 235 22.40 -3.47 6.07
C ALA A 235 21.73 -4.81 6.42
N ASP A 236 20.47 -4.76 6.85
CA ASP A 236 19.68 -5.94 7.24
C ASP A 236 19.39 -6.82 6.03
N CYS A 237 19.05 -6.20 4.90
CA CYS A 237 18.90 -6.89 3.63
C CYS A 237 20.17 -7.66 3.26
N ARG A 238 21.33 -7.01 3.31
CA ARG A 238 22.60 -7.67 3.01
C ARG A 238 22.86 -8.86 3.96
N GLN A 239 22.53 -8.73 5.24
CA GLN A 239 22.70 -9.81 6.22
C GLN A 239 21.82 -11.02 5.87
N VAL A 240 20.53 -10.79 5.59
CA VAL A 240 19.59 -11.83 5.16
C VAL A 240 20.07 -12.49 3.86
N TRP A 241 20.43 -11.70 2.85
CA TRP A 241 20.94 -12.20 1.58
C TRP A 241 22.16 -13.12 1.76
N ASN A 242 23.12 -12.72 2.59
CA ASN A 242 24.32 -13.51 2.85
C ASN A 242 24.05 -14.79 3.63
N ALA A 243 22.97 -14.85 4.41
CA ALA A 243 22.55 -16.06 5.11
C ALA A 243 21.88 -17.07 4.16
N MET A 244 21.29 -16.62 3.04
CA MET A 244 20.50 -17.43 2.10
C MET A 244 21.18 -18.70 1.56
N PRO A 245 22.45 -18.69 1.12
CA PRO A 245 23.09 -19.86 0.50
C PRO A 245 23.35 -21.02 1.47
N HIS A 246 23.20 -20.80 2.78
CA HIS A 246 23.50 -21.80 3.80
C HIS A 246 22.28 -22.65 4.21
N LEU A 247 21.11 -22.40 3.60
CA LEU A 247 19.91 -23.17 3.87
C LEU A 247 19.74 -24.25 2.79
N GLY A 248 19.77 -25.51 3.20
CA GLY A 248 19.46 -26.64 2.32
C GLY A 248 17.99 -26.65 1.88
N GLU A 249 17.61 -27.64 1.06
CA GLU A 249 16.24 -27.82 0.53
C GLU A 249 15.17 -28.00 1.64
N ASP A 250 15.56 -28.39 2.85
CA ASP A 250 14.72 -28.46 4.05
C ASP A 250 14.59 -27.11 4.77
N ALA A 251 14.57 -26.01 4.02
CA ALA A 251 14.62 -24.67 4.59
C ALA A 251 13.47 -24.44 5.59
N ASP A 252 13.86 -23.93 6.76
CA ASP A 252 12.99 -23.50 7.86
C ASP A 252 11.76 -22.73 7.31
N PRO A 253 10.53 -22.93 7.83
CA PRO A 253 9.37 -22.10 7.49
C PRO A 253 9.66 -20.58 7.51
N VAL A 254 10.59 -20.13 8.38
CA VAL A 254 11.10 -18.75 8.38
C VAL A 254 11.75 -18.37 7.06
N TRP A 255 12.49 -19.27 6.44
CA TRP A 255 13.15 -19.02 5.16
C TRP A 255 12.19 -19.00 3.99
N LYS A 256 11.14 -19.84 4.02
CA LYS A 256 10.05 -19.76 3.04
C LYS A 256 9.36 -18.40 3.10
N LEU A 257 9.14 -17.86 4.30
CA LEU A 257 8.64 -16.50 4.47
C LEU A 257 9.61 -15.48 3.86
N VAL A 258 10.89 -15.50 4.24
CA VAL A 258 11.90 -14.58 3.70
C VAL A 258 11.89 -14.64 2.18
N GLN A 259 11.88 -15.84 1.62
CA GLN A 259 11.86 -16.09 0.18
C GLN A 259 10.58 -15.55 -0.48
N ALA A 260 9.41 -15.78 0.10
CA ALA A 260 8.13 -15.27 -0.41
C ALA A 260 8.07 -13.73 -0.36
N LEU A 261 8.72 -13.10 0.61
CA LEU A 261 8.74 -11.64 0.73
C LEU A 261 9.85 -10.99 -0.12
N TRP A 262 10.99 -11.68 -0.30
CA TRP A 262 12.15 -11.18 -1.04
C TRP A 262 12.10 -11.46 -2.53
N MET A 263 11.70 -12.67 -2.92
CA MET A 263 12.03 -13.22 -4.24
C MET A 263 10.92 -13.06 -5.29
N HIS A 264 9.92 -12.22 -5.04
CA HIS A 264 9.01 -11.79 -6.10
C HIS A 264 9.58 -10.64 -6.95
N ASP A 265 10.88 -10.70 -7.23
CA ASP A 265 11.53 -9.85 -8.24
C ASP A 265 10.85 -9.96 -9.62
N ALA A 266 10.13 -11.06 -9.88
CA ALA A 266 9.47 -11.29 -11.16
C ALA A 266 8.01 -10.80 -11.25
N GLN A 267 7.30 -10.59 -10.14
CA GLN A 267 5.86 -10.31 -10.18
C GLN A 267 5.45 -9.27 -9.16
N MET A 268 5.12 -8.07 -9.67
CA MET A 268 4.44 -7.04 -8.89
C MET A 268 3.02 -7.52 -8.58
N VAL A 269 2.61 -7.36 -7.34
CA VAL A 269 1.29 -7.79 -6.87
C VAL A 269 0.31 -6.63 -7.02
N PRO A 270 -0.80 -6.77 -7.78
CA PRO A 270 -1.84 -5.75 -7.85
C PRO A 270 -2.41 -5.46 -6.45
N ALA A 271 -2.48 -4.19 -6.08
CA ALA A 271 -2.88 -3.78 -4.75
C ALA A 271 -3.76 -2.53 -4.75
N ILE A 272 -4.69 -2.52 -3.80
CA ILE A 272 -5.43 -1.33 -3.39
C ILE A 272 -4.64 -0.68 -2.26
N VAL A 273 -4.44 0.63 -2.35
CA VAL A 273 -3.63 1.39 -1.37
C VAL A 273 -4.46 2.50 -0.73
N TRP A 274 -4.34 2.63 0.59
CA TRP A 274 -4.92 3.71 1.37
C TRP A 274 -3.79 4.53 2.00
N ARG A 275 -3.84 5.86 1.82
CA ARG A 275 -2.87 6.78 2.45
C ARG A 275 -3.11 6.97 3.94
N ASP A 276 -4.35 6.77 4.41
CA ASP A 276 -4.69 6.84 5.83
C ASP A 276 -4.54 5.47 6.50
N VAL A 277 -3.45 5.30 7.25
CA VAL A 277 -3.22 4.07 8.02
C VAL A 277 -4.14 3.89 9.22
N ARG A 278 -5.10 4.78 9.48
CA ARG A 278 -6.15 4.61 10.53
C ARG A 278 -7.44 4.03 9.99
N ALA A 279 -7.72 4.22 8.70
CA ALA A 279 -8.85 3.54 8.04
C ALA A 279 -8.73 2.01 8.15
N ALA A 280 -7.53 1.57 8.53
CA ALA A 280 -7.09 0.26 8.92
C ALA A 280 -7.67 -0.31 10.23
N ASP A 281 -8.09 0.51 11.21
CA ASP A 281 -8.15 0.08 12.62
C ASP A 281 -9.22 -0.99 12.97
N ALA A 282 -10.14 -1.31 12.06
CA ALA A 282 -11.08 -2.42 12.23
C ALA A 282 -10.75 -3.67 11.38
N GLU A 283 -9.88 -3.55 10.37
CA GLU A 283 -9.71 -4.58 9.34
C GLU A 283 -8.24 -4.93 9.04
N CYS A 284 -7.27 -4.13 9.49
CA CYS A 284 -5.86 -4.40 9.23
C CYS A 284 -5.26 -5.38 10.24
N ARG A 285 -4.44 -6.29 9.71
CA ARG A 285 -3.65 -7.23 10.48
C ARG A 285 -2.41 -6.53 11.04
N GLN A 286 -2.15 -6.79 12.31
CA GLN A 286 -0.93 -6.34 13.02
C GLN A 286 0.19 -7.39 12.99
N ASP A 287 -0.13 -8.62 12.58
CA ASP A 287 0.82 -9.70 12.36
C ASP A 287 1.05 -9.87 10.85
N PRO A 288 2.18 -9.40 10.31
CA PRO A 288 2.45 -9.47 8.88
C PRO A 288 2.79 -10.89 8.41
N THR A 289 2.97 -11.86 9.31
CA THR A 289 3.27 -13.24 8.90
C THR A 289 2.12 -13.87 8.12
N THR A 290 0.88 -13.43 8.31
CA THR A 290 -0.27 -13.94 7.53
C THR A 290 -0.23 -13.48 6.06
N TRP A 291 0.53 -12.43 5.75
CA TRP A 291 0.76 -12.02 4.36
C TRP A 291 1.46 -13.12 3.56
N SER A 292 2.33 -13.91 4.20
CA SER A 292 3.00 -15.03 3.54
C SER A 292 2.03 -16.06 2.99
N GLN A 293 0.98 -16.36 3.75
CA GLN A 293 -0.04 -17.33 3.35
C GLN A 293 -0.83 -16.80 2.15
N THR A 294 -1.06 -15.49 2.11
CA THR A 294 -1.67 -14.81 0.96
C THR A 294 -0.78 -14.92 -0.29
N MET A 295 0.52 -14.69 -0.11
CA MET A 295 1.51 -14.81 -1.19
C MET A 295 1.68 -16.25 -1.66
N ASP A 296 1.73 -17.22 -0.76
CA ASP A 296 1.79 -18.65 -1.09
C ASP A 296 0.57 -19.06 -1.93
N ALA A 297 -0.64 -18.66 -1.51
CA ALA A 297 -1.87 -18.92 -2.27
C ALA A 297 -1.87 -18.26 -3.67
N LEU A 298 -1.33 -17.05 -3.78
CA LEU A 298 -1.17 -16.35 -5.06
C LEU A 298 -0.16 -17.06 -5.97
N VAL A 299 0.96 -17.52 -5.40
CA VAL A 299 1.97 -18.29 -6.14
C VAL A 299 1.41 -19.62 -6.61
N GLU A 300 0.69 -20.34 -5.76
CA GLU A 300 -0.02 -21.56 -6.13
C GLU A 300 -1.02 -21.31 -7.26
N LEU A 301 -1.77 -20.20 -7.22
CA LEU A 301 -2.67 -19.80 -8.29
C LEU A 301 -1.91 -19.63 -9.62
N TYR A 302 -0.82 -18.86 -9.63
CA TYR A 302 -0.04 -18.61 -10.85
C TYR A 302 0.67 -19.85 -11.38
N GLN A 303 1.17 -20.72 -10.49
CA GLN A 303 1.79 -21.99 -10.89
C GLN A 303 0.77 -22.96 -11.49
N LYS A 304 -0.43 -23.03 -10.89
CA LYS A 304 -1.50 -23.90 -11.36
C LYS A 304 -2.11 -23.42 -12.67
N TYR A 305 -2.14 -22.10 -12.88
CA TYR A 305 -2.78 -21.45 -14.01
C TYR A 305 -1.84 -20.46 -14.71
N PRO A 306 -0.85 -20.95 -15.47
CA PRO A 306 0.19 -20.12 -16.10
C PRO A 306 -0.29 -19.25 -17.28
N GLY A 307 -1.60 -18.94 -17.36
CA GLY A 307 -2.24 -18.22 -18.46
C GLY A 307 -2.43 -16.72 -18.25
N ALA A 308 -2.07 -16.16 -17.09
CA ALA A 308 -2.10 -14.72 -16.91
C ALA A 308 -1.10 -14.06 -17.88
N PRO A 309 -1.50 -13.08 -18.71
CA PRO A 309 -0.59 -12.42 -19.63
C PRO A 309 0.55 -11.77 -18.83
N GLN A 310 1.75 -12.32 -18.99
CA GLN A 310 2.99 -11.81 -18.43
C GLN A 310 3.28 -10.46 -19.06
N SER A 311 2.94 -9.37 -18.36
CA SER A 311 3.37 -8.01 -18.68
C SER A 311 2.85 -7.49 -20.03
N PRO A 312 2.61 -6.18 -20.18
CA PRO A 312 2.59 -5.62 -21.53
C PRO A 312 3.97 -5.89 -22.15
N THR A 313 3.99 -6.59 -23.28
CA THR A 313 5.17 -6.66 -24.15
C THR A 313 5.60 -5.22 -24.43
N GLU A 314 6.79 -4.82 -23.97
CA GLU A 314 7.44 -3.60 -24.45
C GLU A 314 7.70 -3.80 -25.95
N GLU A 315 6.87 -3.21 -26.81
CA GLU A 315 7.18 -2.96 -28.23
C GLU A 315 7.75 -1.55 -28.43
#